data_AF-A0A2D1CN32-F1
#
_entry.id   AF-A0A2D1CN32-F1
#
_cell.length_a   1.000
_cell.length_b   1.000
_cell.length_c   1.000
_cell.angle_alpha   90.00
_cell.angle_beta   90.00
_cell.angle_gamma   90.00
#
_symmetry.space_group_name_H-M   'P 1'
#
loop_
_entity.id
_entity.type
_entity.pdbx_description
1 polymer ?
#
loop_
_entity_poly.entity_id
_entity_poly.type
_entity_poly.pdbx_seq_one_letter_code
_entity_poly.pdbx_strand_id
1 'polypeptide(L)'
;SRLESLVTNMNNSCLSRQVKEALKIPISKTLTRLGARKFISMYREVDLHNEKLLNFAILDFNLVQRLHQNELSHLTRWWKELDFA
;
A
#
# COMPACT_ATOMS: atom_id res chain seq x y z
N SER A 1 21.44 -7.02 -10.95
CA SER A 1 22.07 -6.08 -9.99
C SER A 1 22.38 -6.78 -8.66
N ARG A 2 23.24 -6.23 -7.77
CA ARG A 2 23.59 -6.85 -6.47
C ARG A 2 22.37 -7.19 -5.60
N LEU A 3 21.30 -6.39 -5.66
CA LEU A 3 20.07 -6.64 -4.91
C LEU A 3 19.27 -7.82 -5.47
N GLU A 4 19.22 -7.97 -6.79
CA GLU A 4 18.53 -9.10 -7.44
C GLU A 4 19.18 -10.45 -7.09
N SER A 5 20.52 -10.51 -7.07
CA SER A 5 21.24 -11.74 -6.70
C SER A 5 21.12 -12.09 -5.21
N LEU A 6 20.87 -11.09 -4.34
CA LEU A 6 20.69 -11.32 -2.91
C LEU A 6 19.26 -11.80 -2.60
N VAL A 7 18.26 -11.38 -3.38
CA VAL A 7 16.86 -11.78 -3.20
C VAL A 7 16.64 -13.28 -3.36
N THR A 8 17.36 -13.93 -4.27
CA THR A 8 17.24 -15.39 -4.48
C THR A 8 17.74 -16.21 -3.29
N ASN A 9 18.66 -15.65 -2.50
CA ASN A 9 19.28 -16.31 -1.35
C ASN A 9 18.69 -15.87 -0.01
N MET A 10 17.77 -14.88 -0.02
CA MET A 10 17.07 -14.46 1.18
C MET A 10 15.91 -15.43 1.47
N ASN A 11 15.91 -16.01 2.67
CA ASN A 11 14.74 -16.70 3.22
C ASN A 11 13.51 -15.79 3.12
N ASN A 12 12.32 -16.39 2.96
CA ASN A 12 11.05 -15.71 2.72
C ASN A 12 10.61 -14.87 3.94
N SER A 13 11.29 -13.73 4.10
CA SER A 13 11.26 -12.82 5.25
C SER A 13 10.66 -11.48 4.85
N CYS A 14 10.27 -10.68 5.85
CA CYS A 14 9.79 -9.31 5.62
C CYS A 14 10.79 -8.48 4.79
N LEU A 15 12.10 -8.64 5.03
CA LEU A 15 13.15 -7.97 4.27
C LEU A 15 13.18 -8.39 2.79
N SER A 16 13.06 -9.70 2.50
CA SER A 16 12.99 -10.21 1.13
C SER A 16 11.85 -9.55 0.34
N ARG A 17 10.68 -9.39 0.98
CA ARG A 17 9.54 -8.70 0.38
C ARG A 17 9.81 -7.21 0.12
N GLN A 18 10.41 -6.49 1.07
CA GLN A 18 10.76 -5.08 0.88
C GLN A 18 11.73 -4.87 -0.29
N VAL A 19 12.74 -5.73 -0.42
CA VAL A 19 13.71 -5.64 -1.53
C VAL A 19 13.03 -5.94 -2.87
N LYS A 20 12.18 -6.97 -2.94
CA LYS A 20 11.40 -7.27 -4.16
C LYS A 20 10.50 -6.10 -4.57
N GLU A 21 9.82 -5.47 -3.62
CA GLU A 21 8.96 -4.30 -3.91
C GLU A 21 9.79 -3.10 -4.40
N ALA A 22 10.92 -2.80 -3.76
CA ALA A 22 11.80 -1.69 -4.14
C ALA A 22 12.45 -1.90 -5.53
N LEU A 23 12.79 -3.13 -5.89
CA LEU A 23 13.29 -3.49 -7.22
C LEU A 23 12.21 -3.33 -8.30
N LYS A 24 10.95 -3.57 -7.97
CA LYS A 24 9.83 -3.38 -8.89
C LYS A 24 9.52 -1.91 -9.13
N ILE A 25 9.34 -1.14 -8.05
CA ILE A 25 9.13 0.31 -8.10
C ILE A 25 9.84 0.92 -6.88
N PRO A 26 10.85 1.79 -7.08
CA PRO A 26 11.51 2.44 -5.96
C PRO A 26 10.52 3.32 -5.18
N ILE A 27 10.78 3.50 -3.88
CA ILE A 27 9.90 4.27 -2.99
C ILE A 27 9.64 5.68 -3.54
N SER A 28 10.66 6.33 -4.12
CA SER A 28 10.56 7.67 -4.72
C SER A 28 9.61 7.76 -5.92
N LYS A 29 9.29 6.64 -6.57
CA LYS A 29 8.35 6.56 -7.71
C LYS A 29 7.01 5.94 -7.32
N THR A 30 6.81 5.59 -6.06
CA THR A 30 5.60 4.92 -5.60
C THR A 30 4.54 5.94 -5.21
N LEU A 31 3.32 5.79 -5.74
CA LEU A 31 2.17 6.61 -5.32
C LEU A 31 1.93 6.44 -3.82
N THR A 32 1.83 7.56 -3.09
CA THR A 32 1.75 7.58 -1.62
C THR A 32 0.69 6.63 -1.06
N ARG A 33 -0.54 6.65 -1.60
CA ARG A 33 -1.62 5.78 -1.10
C ARG A 33 -1.41 4.30 -1.45
N LEU A 34 -0.83 3.99 -2.61
CA LEU A 34 -0.47 2.61 -2.95
C LEU A 34 0.67 2.10 -2.04
N GLY A 35 1.69 2.93 -1.83
CA GLY A 35 2.81 2.67 -0.94
C GLY A 35 2.35 2.44 0.50
N ALA A 36 1.50 3.31 1.03
CA ALA A 36 0.93 3.17 2.36
C ALA A 36 0.20 1.83 2.54
N ARG A 37 -0.65 1.43 1.60
CA ARG A 37 -1.36 0.15 1.65
C ARG A 37 -0.41 -1.05 1.72
N LYS A 38 0.62 -1.06 0.86
CA LYS A 38 1.64 -2.11 0.84
C LYS A 38 2.44 -2.13 2.14
N PHE A 39 2.83 -0.95 2.63
CA PHE A 39 3.66 -0.83 3.81
C PHE A 39 2.91 -1.18 5.09
N ILE A 40 1.62 -0.86 5.22
CA ILE A 40 0.78 -1.32 6.35
C ILE A 40 0.77 -2.85 6.44
N SER A 41 0.65 -3.55 5.30
CA SER A 41 0.75 -5.01 5.25
C SER A 41 2.15 -5.52 5.60
N MET A 42 3.21 -4.83 5.16
CA MET A 42 4.59 -5.16 5.51
C MET A 42 4.90 -4.98 6.99
N TYR A 43 4.49 -3.84 7.54
CA TYR A 43 4.80 -3.44 8.91
C TYR A 43 4.19 -4.37 9.95
N ARG A 44 3.02 -4.96 9.66
CA ARG A 44 2.37 -5.98 10.51
C ARG A 44 3.25 -7.21 10.74
N GLU A 45 4.09 -7.57 9.78
CA GLU A 45 4.97 -8.75 9.84
C GLU A 45 6.38 -8.42 10.35
N VAL A 46 6.66 -7.16 10.69
CA VAL A 46 7.95 -6.77 11.25
C VAL A 46 8.00 -7.15 12.72
N ASP A 47 9.08 -7.83 13.12
CA ASP A 47 9.34 -8.14 14.52
C ASP A 47 9.46 -6.86 15.35
N LEU A 48 8.83 -6.84 16.53
CA LEU A 48 8.86 -5.70 17.46
C LEU A 48 8.29 -4.38 16.86
N HIS A 49 7.38 -4.47 15.88
CA HIS A 49 6.70 -3.29 15.35
C HIS A 49 5.88 -2.55 16.43
N ASN A 50 5.72 -1.25 16.26
CA ASN A 50 4.93 -0.43 17.16
C ASN A 50 3.44 -0.62 16.84
N GLU A 51 2.73 -1.32 17.72
CA GLU A 51 1.31 -1.61 17.57
C GLU A 51 0.44 -0.35 17.49
N LYS A 52 0.77 0.70 18.27
CA LYS A 52 0.02 1.97 18.23
C LYS A 52 0.15 2.65 16.87
N LEU A 53 1.36 2.63 16.30
CA LEU A 53 1.60 3.17 14.95
C LEU A 53 0.85 2.36 13.88
N LEU A 54 0.87 1.02 13.97
CA LEU A 54 0.14 0.16 13.03
C LEU A 54 -1.37 0.41 13.09
N ASN A 55 -1.94 0.47 14.29
CA ASN A 55 -3.37 0.74 14.48
C ASN A 55 -3.76 2.13 13.96
N PHE A 56 -2.95 3.15 14.25
CA PHE A 56 -3.16 4.49 13.71
C PHE A 56 -3.15 4.50 12.18
N ALA A 57 -2.14 3.88 11.55
CA ALA A 57 -2.03 3.84 10.09
C ALA A 57 -3.22 3.12 9.42
N ILE A 58 -3.73 2.05 10.03
CA ILE A 58 -4.92 1.34 9.54
C ILE A 58 -6.16 2.22 9.65
N LEU A 59 -6.35 2.89 10.79
CA LEU A 59 -7.52 3.76 11.01
C LEU A 59 -7.52 4.95 10.06
N ASP A 60 -6.40 5.66 9.90
CA ASP A 60 -6.25 6.75 8.94
C ASP A 60 -6.56 6.29 7.51
N PHE A 61 -5.96 5.16 7.11
CA PHE A 61 -6.15 4.62 5.76
C PHE A 61 -7.62 4.32 5.48
N ASN A 62 -8.30 3.66 6.42
CA ASN A 62 -9.71 3.30 6.29
C ASN A 62 -10.63 4.53 6.30
N LEU A 63 -10.31 5.55 7.11
CA LEU A 63 -11.07 6.80 7.12
C LEU A 63 -11.03 7.48 5.75
N VAL A 64 -9.83 7.67 5.20
CA VAL A 64 -9.70 8.33 3.89
C VAL A 64 -10.23 7.45 2.76
N GLN A 65 -10.11 6.12 2.85
CA GLN A 65 -10.73 5.21 1.88
C GLN A 65 -12.26 5.36 1.84
N ARG A 66 -12.92 5.53 3.00
CA ARG A 66 -14.37 5.77 3.04
C ARG A 66 -14.76 7.08 2.36
N LEU A 67 -13.96 8.13 2.52
CA LEU A 67 -14.19 9.41 1.83
C LEU A 67 -14.11 9.22 0.31
N HIS A 68 -13.06 8.57 -0.18
CA HIS A 68 -12.92 8.26 -1.61
C HIS A 68 -14.07 7.40 -2.15
N GLN A 69 -14.55 6.42 -1.37
CA GLN A 69 -15.69 5.58 -1.76
C GLN A 69 -16.98 6.41 -1.89
N ASN A 70 -17.19 7.36 -0.98
CA ASN A 70 -18.32 8.27 -1.05
C ASN A 70 -18.23 9.16 -2.31
N GLU A 71 -17.08 9.80 -2.53
CA GLU A 71 -16.82 10.60 -3.73
C GLU A 71 -17.04 9.78 -5.01
N LEU A 72 -16.52 8.55 -5.06
CA LEU A 72 -16.70 7.66 -6.19
C LEU A 72 -18.17 7.27 -6.39
N SER A 73 -18.94 7.08 -5.31
CA SER A 73 -20.39 6.84 -5.39
C SER A 73 -21.13 8.02 -6.04
N HIS A 74 -20.80 9.25 -5.64
CA HIS A 74 -21.36 10.46 -6.23
C HIS A 74 -20.97 10.60 -7.71
N LEU A 75 -19.69 10.43 -8.04
CA LEU A 75 -19.19 10.51 -9.42
C LEU A 75 -19.83 9.43 -10.31
N THR A 76 -19.96 8.21 -9.81
CA THR A 76 -20.58 7.11 -10.56
C THR A 76 -22.06 7.36 -10.80
N ARG A 77 -22.78 7.94 -9.83
CA ARG A 77 -24.19 8.33 -10.00
C ARG A 77 -24.32 9.41 -11.08
N TRP A 78 -23.54 10.48 -10.96
CA TRP A 78 -23.52 11.57 -11.94
C TRP A 78 -23.17 11.09 -13.36
N TRP A 79 -22.19 10.19 -13.49
CA TRP A 79 -21.80 9.63 -14.78
C TRP A 79 -22.94 8.86 -15.46
N LYS A 80 -23.72 8.10 -14.68
CA LYS A 80 -24.90 7.37 -15.18
C LYS A 80 -26.03 8.31 -15.57
N GLU A 81 -26.24 9.40 -14.84
CA GLU A 81 -27.27 10.40 -15.14
C GLU A 81 -26.98 11.16 -16.45
N LEU A 82 -25.72 11.24 -16.87
CA LEU A 82 -25.31 11.87 -18.13
C LEU A 82 -25.38 10.95 -19.35
N ASP A 83 -25.80 9.69 -19.18
CA ASP A 83 -25.89 8.68 -20.25
C ASP A 83 -24.56 8.47 -21.01
N PHE A 84 -23.43 8.67 -20.33
CA PHE A 84 -22.10 8.38 -20.88
C PHE A 84 -21.77 6.87 -20.90
N ALA A 85 -22.68 6.01 -20.46
CA ALA A 85 -22.47 4.57 -20.26
C ALA A 85 -23.59 3.74 -20.88
#